data_AF-A0A5S4WWC0-F1
#
_entry.id   AF-A0A5S4WWC0-F1
#
_cell.length_a   1.000
_cell.length_b   1.000
_cell.length_c   1.000
_cell.angle_alpha   90.00
_cell.angle_beta   90.00
_cell.angle_gamma   90.00
#
_symmetry.space_group_name_H-M   'P 1'
#
loop_
_entity.id
_entity.type
_entity.pdbx_description
1 polymer ?
#
loop_
_entity_poly.entity_id
_entity_poly.type
_entity_poly.pdbx_seq_one_letter_code
_entity_poly.pdbx_strand_id
1 'polypeptide(L)'
;MPTRKALALDNTFEDADLDFTGTSTTPLQPSAVNQAPVRSSEAGSSENTETMSFQGSGLVFVNTWGAGASTQFKNIVISAEQYLSQLFPNACTVNCTFDLQSLNPAYSGENFFNPVHVSYASFASAIQQHAHTAAGKAAATVLMNTADPTGGAGLNVSIGEARILGLASAGNGTDDTIYLNNVYWTASALQNYPNDAKAVILHELTEGIMGRVGGLGKSGNSWAPMDFFRYTASGQHDYTGGSDGKSTFFSIDGRSVYTQLQFHASYANGTNDGFDLADWDGVLGDSNNYDPFGPGGPGVGGPGVLSPEDIQIMQALGWGLQTHTPKDLNGDGISDVLFRNNSTGDWGYEALNGTGGGTWHALSLTSAAYSVVGASDFNGDGIADVLYRNNSTGDFGAALFNSSGNATWEPLGGSSIGYSVVGAGDFNGDGVSDILFRNNASGDWGYDALNGSGGGTWHALNLTSPAYNVVGIGDFNGDGVADVLYRNNGTGDFGAALFNHNGNATWEPLGSSSTAYSVVGTGDFNGDGISDVLFRNNTTGDWGYEALNGSGGGTWHVLSTTSATYSVVEVGDFNGDGVADVLFRENSTGNFGAALFGNNGIPTWQPLGGSSAAYSVVGGTNWT
;
A
#
# COMPACT_ATOMS: atom_id res chain seq x y z
N MET A 1 -32.93 -39.23 33.32
CA MET A 1 -33.26 -39.73 31.96
C MET A 1 -34.74 -40.06 31.91
N PRO A 2 -35.44 -39.92 30.77
CA PRO A 2 -34.89 -39.77 29.40
C PRO A 2 -35.49 -38.56 28.66
N THR A 3 -35.01 -38.03 27.54
CA THR A 3 -33.74 -38.06 26.79
C THR A 3 -33.94 -36.98 25.71
N ARG A 4 -33.09 -35.94 25.68
CA ARG A 4 -32.80 -35.24 24.43
C ARG A 4 -32.00 -36.21 23.57
N LYS A 5 -32.46 -36.46 22.34
CA LYS A 5 -31.62 -36.92 21.24
C LYS A 5 -31.59 -35.77 20.23
N ALA A 6 -30.48 -35.06 20.19
CA ALA A 6 -30.00 -34.48 18.96
C ALA A 6 -29.52 -35.62 18.05
N LEU A 7 -29.79 -35.49 16.76
CA LEU A 7 -29.07 -36.17 15.69
C LEU A 7 -28.77 -35.09 14.65
N ALA A 8 -27.50 -35.04 14.30
CA ALA A 8 -26.80 -33.94 13.67
C ALA A 8 -26.86 -33.94 12.14
N LEU A 9 -26.29 -32.85 11.60
CA LEU A 9 -25.77 -32.57 10.26
C LEU A 9 -26.74 -31.83 9.32
N ASP A 10 -26.55 -30.52 9.18
CA ASP A 10 -26.14 -29.92 7.91
C ASP A 10 -25.50 -28.53 8.14
N ASN A 11 -24.54 -28.16 7.29
CA ASN A 11 -23.70 -26.96 7.34
C ASN A 11 -24.45 -25.74 6.79
N THR A 12 -24.64 -24.68 7.58
CA THR A 12 -24.74 -23.27 7.16
C THR A 12 -24.65 -22.39 8.42
N PHE A 13 -23.79 -21.38 8.43
CA PHE A 13 -23.73 -20.37 9.50
C PHE A 13 -24.68 -19.23 9.11
N GLU A 14 -25.59 -18.87 10.01
CA GLU A 14 -26.60 -17.80 9.88
C GLU A 14 -26.61 -17.04 11.21
N ASP A 15 -26.70 -15.71 11.21
CA ASP A 15 -27.05 -14.87 12.38
C ASP A 15 -27.77 -13.53 11.96
N ALA A 16 -28.23 -12.68 12.88
CA ALA A 16 -29.37 -11.76 12.63
C ALA A 16 -29.52 -10.48 13.50
N ASP A 17 -30.28 -9.46 12.99
CA ASP A 17 -30.91 -8.24 13.62
C ASP A 17 -30.38 -6.78 13.31
N LEU A 18 -31.08 -5.77 12.72
CA LEU A 18 -32.29 -4.92 13.07
C LEU A 18 -31.89 -3.38 13.00
N ASP A 19 -32.77 -2.35 13.05
CA ASP A 19 -33.57 -1.64 12.01
C ASP A 19 -33.78 -0.11 12.35
N PHE A 20 -34.07 0.73 11.32
CA PHE A 20 -34.97 1.93 11.21
C PHE A 20 -34.52 3.44 11.18
N THR A 21 -34.41 3.95 9.92
CA THR A 21 -35.04 5.15 9.23
C THR A 21 -34.78 6.66 9.50
N GLY A 22 -34.56 7.42 8.38
CA GLY A 22 -35.11 8.80 8.24
C GLY A 22 -34.62 9.86 7.19
N THR A 23 -34.60 9.57 5.87
CA THR A 23 -34.85 10.47 4.69
C THR A 23 -34.08 11.81 4.37
N SER A 24 -33.25 11.74 3.29
CA SER A 24 -33.21 12.53 2.00
C SER A 24 -32.85 14.03 1.90
N THR A 25 -31.83 14.38 1.07
CA THR A 25 -31.95 15.00 -0.29
C THR A 25 -30.56 15.23 -0.96
N THR A 26 -30.41 14.88 -2.25
CA THR A 26 -29.18 14.85 -3.10
C THR A 26 -28.73 16.19 -3.73
N PRO A 27 -27.43 16.34 -4.13
CA PRO A 27 -27.12 16.58 -5.57
C PRO A 27 -25.75 16.08 -6.14
N LEU A 28 -25.80 15.57 -7.40
CA LEU A 28 -24.87 15.66 -8.57
C LEU A 28 -23.35 15.29 -8.50
N GLN A 29 -22.94 14.29 -9.30
CA GLN A 29 -21.54 13.88 -9.61
C GLN A 29 -20.93 14.58 -10.86
N PRO A 30 -19.62 14.91 -10.85
CA PRO A 30 -18.78 15.08 -12.04
C PRO A 30 -17.90 13.84 -12.34
N SER A 31 -17.50 13.73 -13.61
CA SER A 31 -16.89 12.57 -14.30
C SER A 31 -15.41 12.32 -13.95
N ALA A 32 -15.06 11.08 -13.56
CA ALA A 32 -13.67 10.60 -13.52
C ALA A 32 -13.26 10.01 -14.87
N VAL A 33 -12.09 10.41 -15.39
CA VAL A 33 -11.44 9.75 -16.53
C VAL A 33 -10.28 8.91 -15.97
N ASN A 34 -10.62 7.80 -15.32
CA ASN A 34 -9.71 6.65 -15.21
C ASN A 34 -10.02 5.72 -16.39
N GLN A 35 -8.99 5.26 -17.11
CA GLN A 35 -9.22 4.37 -18.26
C GLN A 35 -10.01 3.13 -17.81
N ALA A 36 -11.08 2.83 -18.56
CA ALA A 36 -12.02 1.79 -18.21
C ALA A 36 -11.32 0.41 -18.17
N PRO A 37 -11.67 -0.47 -17.21
CA PRO A 37 -11.08 -1.79 -17.10
C PRO A 37 -11.25 -2.62 -18.38
N VAL A 38 -10.33 -3.55 -18.64
CA VAL A 38 -10.44 -4.47 -19.78
C VAL A 38 -11.54 -5.46 -19.49
N ARG A 39 -12.72 -5.21 -20.06
CA ARG A 39 -13.88 -6.11 -20.00
C ARG A 39 -13.84 -7.06 -21.17
N SER A 40 -13.78 -8.36 -20.88
CA SER A 40 -14.01 -9.39 -21.89
C SER A 40 -15.21 -10.24 -21.49
N SER A 41 -16.09 -10.48 -22.45
CA SER A 41 -17.17 -11.47 -22.34
C SER A 41 -16.79 -12.66 -23.21
N GLU A 42 -16.90 -13.88 -22.70
CA GLU A 42 -16.74 -15.06 -23.53
C GLU A 42 -17.88 -15.11 -24.55
N ALA A 43 -17.53 -15.17 -25.84
CA ALA A 43 -18.51 -15.30 -26.90
C ALA A 43 -19.20 -16.68 -26.82
N GLY A 44 -20.35 -16.75 -26.13
CA GLY A 44 -21.21 -17.94 -26.07
C GLY A 44 -21.77 -18.30 -24.70
N SER A 45 -21.40 -17.62 -23.61
CA SER A 45 -22.02 -17.79 -22.29
C SER A 45 -23.18 -16.80 -22.11
N SER A 46 -24.23 -17.21 -21.39
CA SER A 46 -25.34 -16.35 -20.95
C SER A 46 -24.83 -15.06 -20.31
N GLU A 47 -25.49 -13.92 -20.53
CA GLU A 47 -25.11 -12.52 -20.22
C GLU A 47 -24.70 -12.15 -18.76
N ASN A 48 -24.21 -13.07 -17.93
CA ASN A 48 -24.03 -12.84 -16.49
C ASN A 48 -22.58 -12.93 -16.00
N THR A 49 -21.57 -13.19 -16.83
CA THR A 49 -20.17 -13.27 -16.37
C THR A 49 -19.27 -12.23 -17.05
N GLU A 50 -18.47 -11.49 -16.26
CA GLU A 50 -17.51 -10.47 -16.71
C GLU A 50 -16.14 -10.79 -16.10
N THR A 51 -15.08 -10.84 -16.92
CA THR A 51 -13.70 -10.94 -16.42
C THR A 51 -13.08 -9.56 -16.32
N MET A 52 -12.56 -9.24 -15.14
CA MET A 52 -11.90 -7.99 -14.80
C MET A 52 -10.41 -8.24 -14.60
N SER A 53 -9.60 -7.50 -15.35
CA SER A 53 -8.16 -7.42 -15.16
C SER A 53 -7.75 -5.96 -15.16
N PHE A 54 -6.85 -5.63 -14.26
CA PHE A 54 -6.36 -4.27 -14.05
C PHE A 54 -4.88 -4.22 -14.39
N GLN A 55 -4.47 -3.12 -14.99
CA GLN A 55 -3.08 -2.90 -15.38
C GLN A 55 -2.17 -2.89 -14.13
N GLY A 56 -0.97 -3.45 -14.26
CA GLY A 56 -0.01 -3.54 -13.15
C GLY A 56 -0.32 -4.62 -12.10
N SER A 57 -1.49 -5.26 -12.14
CA SER A 57 -1.86 -6.30 -11.18
C SER A 57 -1.87 -7.71 -11.79
N GLY A 58 -1.45 -8.69 -11.00
CA GLY A 58 -1.66 -10.10 -11.29
C GLY A 58 -3.06 -10.62 -10.92
N LEU A 59 -3.89 -9.80 -10.26
CA LEU A 59 -5.24 -10.19 -9.87
C LEU A 59 -6.21 -10.15 -11.05
N VAL A 60 -6.98 -11.23 -11.16
CA VAL A 60 -8.03 -11.38 -12.17
C VAL A 60 -9.31 -11.82 -11.49
N PHE A 61 -10.36 -11.00 -11.59
CA PHE A 61 -11.67 -11.31 -11.04
C PHE A 61 -12.60 -11.80 -12.14
N VAL A 62 -13.16 -12.99 -11.98
CA VAL A 62 -14.17 -13.57 -12.88
C VAL A 62 -15.51 -13.47 -12.19
N ASN A 63 -16.26 -12.43 -12.54
CA ASN A 63 -17.45 -12.02 -11.80
C ASN A 63 -18.70 -12.59 -12.43
N THR A 64 -19.48 -13.33 -11.66
CA THR A 64 -20.82 -13.77 -12.05
C THR A 64 -21.87 -12.92 -11.34
N TRP A 65 -22.72 -12.25 -12.11
CA TRP A 65 -23.71 -11.32 -11.61
C TRP A 65 -25.06 -12.00 -11.42
N GLY A 66 -25.59 -11.91 -10.20
CA GLY A 66 -26.96 -12.29 -9.87
C GLY A 66 -28.00 -11.35 -10.45
N ALA A 67 -29.27 -11.72 -10.32
CA ALA A 67 -30.38 -11.01 -10.96
C ALA A 67 -30.65 -9.61 -10.35
N GLY A 68 -30.22 -9.38 -9.11
CA GLY A 68 -30.33 -8.11 -8.40
C GLY A 68 -29.18 -7.13 -8.70
N ALA A 69 -28.12 -7.56 -9.38
CA ALA A 69 -26.93 -6.75 -9.66
C ALA A 69 -27.21 -5.59 -10.64
N SER A 70 -27.57 -4.43 -10.10
CA SER A 70 -27.74 -3.20 -10.87
C SER A 70 -26.41 -2.69 -11.45
N THR A 71 -26.45 -1.85 -12.50
CA THR A 71 -25.24 -1.23 -13.07
C THR A 71 -24.42 -0.47 -12.02
N GLN A 72 -25.08 0.25 -11.11
CA GLN A 72 -24.41 1.00 -10.04
C GLN A 72 -23.66 0.05 -9.09
N PHE A 73 -24.31 -1.04 -8.67
CA PHE A 73 -23.70 -2.07 -7.83
C PHE A 73 -22.49 -2.72 -8.51
N LYS A 74 -22.62 -3.11 -9.78
CA LYS A 74 -21.50 -3.65 -10.57
C LYS A 74 -20.30 -2.70 -10.60
N ASN A 75 -20.54 -1.40 -10.80
CA ASN A 75 -19.47 -0.40 -10.83
C ASN A 75 -18.78 -0.25 -9.47
N ILE A 76 -19.51 -0.37 -8.36
CA ILE A 76 -18.95 -0.32 -7.00
C ILE A 76 -18.09 -1.57 -6.75
N VAL A 77 -18.56 -2.76 -7.12
CA VAL A 77 -17.77 -4.00 -7.03
C VAL A 77 -16.48 -3.88 -7.83
N ILE A 78 -16.57 -3.45 -9.09
CA ILE A 78 -15.39 -3.24 -9.94
C ILE A 78 -14.43 -2.20 -9.33
N SER A 79 -14.95 -1.18 -8.65
CA SER A 79 -14.11 -0.20 -7.93
C SER A 79 -13.40 -0.80 -6.72
N ALA A 80 -14.04 -1.71 -5.98
CA ALA A 80 -13.39 -2.46 -4.89
C ALA A 80 -12.27 -3.37 -5.44
N GLU A 81 -12.55 -4.10 -6.52
CA GLU A 81 -11.57 -4.96 -7.20
C GLU A 81 -10.39 -4.18 -7.75
N GLN A 82 -10.64 -3.02 -8.36
CA GLN A 82 -9.59 -2.12 -8.83
C GLN A 82 -8.69 -1.69 -7.67
N TYR A 83 -9.28 -1.30 -6.55
CA TYR A 83 -8.53 -0.89 -5.36
C TYR A 83 -7.66 -2.03 -4.81
N LEU A 84 -8.20 -3.25 -4.66
CA LEU A 84 -7.39 -4.41 -4.24
C LEU A 84 -6.28 -4.72 -5.26
N SER A 85 -6.54 -4.53 -6.55
CA SER A 85 -5.55 -4.76 -7.61
C SER A 85 -4.40 -3.74 -7.59
N GLN A 86 -4.69 -2.50 -7.16
CA GLN A 86 -3.70 -1.45 -6.95
C GLN A 86 -2.84 -1.71 -5.71
N LEU A 87 -3.38 -2.40 -4.70
CA LEU A 87 -2.62 -2.75 -3.50
C LEU A 87 -1.81 -4.03 -3.65
N PHE A 88 -2.36 -5.06 -4.29
CA PHE A 88 -1.78 -6.40 -4.24
C PHE A 88 -1.36 -6.85 -5.65
N PRO A 89 -0.04 -7.04 -5.93
CA PRO A 89 0.48 -7.43 -7.23
C PRO A 89 0.28 -8.93 -7.51
N ASN A 90 -0.11 -9.72 -6.51
CA ASN A 90 -0.11 -11.17 -6.57
C ASN A 90 -0.84 -11.70 -7.80
N ALA A 91 -0.23 -12.65 -8.50
CA ALA A 91 -0.87 -13.35 -9.60
C ALA A 91 -1.91 -14.34 -9.08
N CYS A 92 -3.20 -13.99 -9.17
CA CYS A 92 -4.29 -14.86 -8.74
C CYS A 92 -5.55 -14.60 -9.55
N THR A 93 -6.14 -15.65 -10.12
CA THR A 93 -7.49 -15.59 -10.68
C THR A 93 -8.49 -16.09 -9.65
N VAL A 94 -9.56 -15.34 -9.41
CA VAL A 94 -10.62 -15.64 -8.45
C VAL A 94 -11.99 -15.51 -9.11
N ASN A 95 -12.89 -16.44 -8.82
CA ASN A 95 -14.22 -16.51 -9.42
C ASN A 95 -15.26 -16.12 -8.37
N CYS A 96 -15.77 -14.89 -8.46
CA CYS A 96 -16.70 -14.36 -7.47
C CYS A 96 -18.11 -14.28 -8.05
N THR A 97 -19.12 -14.57 -7.23
CA THR A 97 -20.53 -14.30 -7.57
C THR A 97 -21.00 -13.11 -6.75
N PHE A 98 -21.69 -12.15 -7.37
CA PHE A 98 -22.19 -10.96 -6.69
C PHE A 98 -23.67 -10.74 -6.93
N ASP A 99 -24.43 -10.45 -5.87
CA ASP A 99 -25.84 -10.09 -6.00
C ASP A 99 -26.32 -9.12 -4.91
N LEU A 100 -27.50 -8.52 -5.14
CA LEU A 100 -28.24 -7.77 -4.13
C LEU A 100 -29.45 -8.60 -3.69
N GLN A 101 -29.41 -9.12 -2.45
CA GLN A 101 -30.46 -9.99 -1.92
C GLN A 101 -30.99 -9.47 -0.59
N SER A 102 -32.20 -9.91 -0.22
CA SER A 102 -32.71 -9.62 1.12
C SER A 102 -32.03 -10.59 2.07
N LEU A 103 -31.10 -10.07 2.86
CA LEU A 103 -30.43 -10.82 3.91
C LEU A 103 -31.07 -10.51 5.26
N ASN A 104 -30.55 -11.12 6.31
CA ASN A 104 -30.90 -10.74 7.64
C ASN A 104 -30.56 -9.26 7.90
N PRO A 105 -31.45 -8.46 8.53
CA PRO A 105 -31.14 -7.08 8.87
C PRO A 105 -29.92 -6.85 9.80
N ALA A 106 -29.31 -7.85 10.44
CA ALA A 106 -28.00 -7.61 11.09
C ALA A 106 -26.89 -7.32 10.09
N TYR A 107 -27.07 -7.75 8.85
CA TYR A 107 -25.99 -7.82 7.91
C TYR A 107 -26.09 -6.76 6.85
N SER A 108 -24.97 -6.07 6.65
CA SER A 108 -24.78 -5.17 5.54
C SER A 108 -24.42 -5.94 4.27
N GLY A 109 -23.59 -6.98 4.42
CA GLY A 109 -23.22 -7.96 3.40
C GLY A 109 -23.03 -9.34 4.02
N GLU A 110 -22.85 -10.34 3.17
CA GLU A 110 -22.51 -11.71 3.58
C GLU A 110 -21.76 -12.39 2.42
N ASN A 111 -20.80 -13.26 2.75
CA ASN A 111 -20.08 -14.08 1.80
C ASN A 111 -20.29 -15.59 2.03
N PHE A 112 -19.97 -16.38 1.01
CA PHE A 112 -20.03 -17.84 1.06
C PHE A 112 -18.90 -18.41 0.21
N PHE A 113 -17.81 -18.74 0.87
CA PHE A 113 -16.60 -19.23 0.22
C PHE A 113 -16.29 -20.69 0.57
N ASN A 114 -15.50 -21.33 -0.28
CA ASN A 114 -15.02 -22.69 -0.05
C ASN A 114 -13.55 -22.66 0.39
N PRO A 115 -13.23 -23.05 1.64
CA PRO A 115 -11.85 -23.04 2.09
C PRO A 115 -11.05 -24.23 1.55
N VAL A 116 -9.74 -24.07 1.53
CA VAL A 116 -8.76 -25.12 1.34
C VAL A 116 -8.24 -25.55 2.70
N HIS A 117 -8.34 -26.85 2.97
CA HIS A 117 -7.81 -27.42 4.21
C HIS A 117 -6.32 -27.74 4.07
N VAL A 118 -5.48 -27.15 4.92
CA VAL A 118 -4.02 -27.31 4.89
C VAL A 118 -3.45 -27.61 6.28
N SER A 119 -2.26 -28.21 6.33
CA SER A 119 -1.56 -28.42 7.60
C SER A 119 -0.90 -27.12 8.08
N TYR A 120 -0.76 -26.96 9.41
CA TYR A 120 -0.05 -25.83 10.02
C TYR A 120 1.36 -25.68 9.48
N ALA A 121 2.10 -26.78 9.38
CA ALA A 121 3.47 -26.77 8.87
C ALA A 121 3.55 -26.32 7.41
N SER A 122 2.60 -26.75 6.55
CA SER A 122 2.54 -26.34 5.15
C SER A 122 2.25 -24.84 5.03
N PHE A 123 1.29 -24.33 5.81
CA PHE A 123 0.94 -22.92 5.81
C PHE A 123 2.08 -22.04 6.31
N ALA A 124 2.67 -22.36 7.47
CA ALA A 124 3.80 -21.63 8.03
C ALA A 124 5.00 -21.58 7.05
N SER A 125 5.28 -22.71 6.39
CA SER A 125 6.34 -22.77 5.38
C SER A 125 6.03 -21.94 4.12
N ALA A 126 4.75 -21.85 3.74
CA ALA A 126 4.33 -21.05 2.59
C ALA A 126 4.39 -19.55 2.92
N ILE A 127 3.87 -19.12 4.07
CA ILE A 127 4.01 -17.73 4.53
C ILE A 127 5.49 -17.33 4.57
N GLN A 128 6.38 -18.17 5.11
CA GLN A 128 7.82 -17.89 5.09
C GLN A 128 8.40 -17.72 3.68
N GLN A 129 7.93 -18.48 2.70
CA GLN A 129 8.43 -18.39 1.32
C GLN A 129 7.94 -17.14 0.60
N HIS A 130 6.75 -16.65 0.95
CA HIS A 130 6.09 -15.50 0.32
C HIS A 130 6.20 -14.21 1.15
N ALA A 131 6.90 -14.27 2.29
CA ALA A 131 7.16 -13.13 3.16
C ALA A 131 8.26 -12.22 2.61
N HIS A 132 7.87 -11.20 1.86
CA HIS A 132 8.79 -10.22 1.28
C HIS A 132 8.82 -8.89 2.04
N THR A 133 7.73 -8.52 2.71
CA THR A 133 7.64 -7.30 3.54
C THR A 133 8.09 -7.55 4.98
N ALA A 134 8.36 -6.48 5.73
CA ALA A 134 8.69 -6.58 7.16
C ALA A 134 7.57 -7.28 7.96
N ALA A 135 6.31 -6.93 7.71
CA ALA A 135 5.15 -7.58 8.33
C ALA A 135 5.07 -9.08 7.99
N GLY A 136 5.22 -9.45 6.71
CA GLY A 136 5.22 -10.85 6.29
C GLY A 136 6.35 -11.65 6.94
N LYS A 137 7.56 -11.07 7.03
CA LYS A 137 8.72 -11.72 7.68
C LYS A 137 8.49 -11.90 9.19
N ALA A 138 7.87 -10.93 9.85
CA ALA A 138 7.50 -11.03 11.27
C ALA A 138 6.44 -12.12 11.50
N ALA A 139 5.40 -12.15 10.67
CA ALA A 139 4.35 -13.17 10.71
C ALA A 139 4.92 -14.59 10.50
N ALA A 140 5.77 -14.76 9.48
CA ALA A 140 6.48 -16.01 9.23
C ALA A 140 7.31 -16.45 10.44
N THR A 141 7.97 -15.50 11.11
CA THR A 141 8.77 -15.78 12.31
C THR A 141 7.90 -16.28 13.47
N VAL A 142 6.72 -15.70 13.67
CA VAL A 142 5.76 -16.16 14.68
C VAL A 142 5.29 -17.58 14.37
N LEU A 143 4.85 -17.83 13.13
CA LEU A 143 4.34 -19.14 12.73
C LEU A 143 5.42 -20.24 12.82
N MET A 144 6.65 -19.96 12.40
CA MET A 144 7.73 -20.94 12.41
C MET A 144 8.23 -21.29 13.83
N ASN A 145 8.05 -20.38 14.80
CA ASN A 145 8.47 -20.59 16.19
C ASN A 145 7.33 -21.07 17.10
N THR A 146 6.09 -21.09 16.62
CA THR A 146 4.94 -21.54 17.38
C THR A 146 4.72 -23.04 17.14
N ALA A 147 4.59 -23.81 18.22
CA ALA A 147 4.20 -25.21 18.10
C ALA A 147 2.75 -25.28 17.59
N ASP A 148 2.47 -26.17 16.63
CA ASP A 148 1.14 -26.32 16.01
C ASP A 148 0.02 -26.32 17.06
N PRO A 149 -0.72 -25.20 17.21
CA PRO A 149 -1.70 -25.06 18.27
C PRO A 149 -3.01 -25.76 17.91
N THR A 150 -3.17 -26.18 16.64
CA THR A 150 -4.31 -26.95 16.16
C THR A 150 -4.24 -28.41 16.62
N GLY A 151 -3.09 -28.86 17.13
CA GLY A 151 -2.86 -30.25 17.51
C GLY A 151 -2.89 -31.22 16.32
N GLY A 152 -2.53 -30.75 15.12
CA GLY A 152 -2.58 -31.49 13.87
C GLY A 152 -3.93 -31.43 13.16
N ALA A 153 -4.89 -30.64 13.65
CA ALA A 153 -6.17 -30.44 12.98
C ALA A 153 -6.06 -29.64 11.68
N GLY A 154 -4.99 -28.86 11.49
CA GLY A 154 -4.82 -28.01 10.32
C GLY A 154 -5.73 -26.79 10.34
N LEU A 155 -5.79 -26.09 9.22
CA LEU A 155 -6.48 -24.81 9.04
C LEU A 155 -7.26 -24.79 7.74
N ASN A 156 -8.32 -24.01 7.74
CA ASN A 156 -9.12 -23.63 6.58
C ASN A 156 -8.64 -22.26 6.10
N VAL A 157 -8.09 -22.24 4.90
CA VAL A 157 -7.50 -21.08 4.24
C VAL A 157 -8.42 -20.70 3.09
N SER A 158 -8.68 -19.42 2.85
CA SER A 158 -9.47 -19.01 1.68
C SER A 158 -8.79 -19.45 0.39
N ILE A 159 -9.55 -19.67 -0.67
CA ILE A 159 -8.99 -20.25 -1.91
C ILE A 159 -8.02 -19.31 -2.62
N GLY A 160 -8.23 -17.98 -2.56
CA GLY A 160 -7.32 -17.00 -3.13
C GLY A 160 -6.00 -16.96 -2.38
N GLU A 161 -6.03 -16.89 -1.05
CA GLU A 161 -4.83 -16.98 -0.20
C GLU A 161 -4.07 -18.29 -0.46
N ALA A 162 -4.78 -19.43 -0.50
CA ALA A 162 -4.16 -20.72 -0.78
C ALA A 162 -3.49 -20.76 -2.17
N ARG A 163 -4.04 -20.09 -3.19
CA ARG A 163 -3.44 -20.02 -4.53
C ARG A 163 -2.16 -19.19 -4.54
N ILE A 164 -2.17 -18.00 -3.92
CA ILE A 164 -0.97 -17.15 -3.90
C ILE A 164 0.17 -17.78 -3.11
N LEU A 165 -0.15 -18.59 -2.10
CA LEU A 165 0.80 -19.36 -1.29
C LEU A 165 1.24 -20.69 -1.94
N GLY A 166 0.75 -21.00 -3.14
CA GLY A 166 1.05 -22.26 -3.84
C GLY A 166 0.47 -23.51 -3.16
N LEU A 167 -0.49 -23.35 -2.25
CA LEU A 167 -1.19 -24.41 -1.52
C LEU A 167 -2.41 -24.94 -2.28
N ALA A 168 -2.89 -24.21 -3.27
CA ALA A 168 -3.97 -24.61 -4.17
C ALA A 168 -3.66 -24.23 -5.62
N SER A 169 -4.23 -24.99 -6.57
CA SER A 169 -4.18 -24.67 -8.00
C SER A 169 -5.33 -23.75 -8.42
N ALA A 170 -5.18 -23.11 -9.59
CA ALA A 170 -6.29 -22.43 -10.25
C ALA A 170 -7.47 -23.39 -10.47
N GLY A 171 -8.69 -22.85 -10.42
CA GLY A 171 -9.94 -23.58 -10.64
C GLY A 171 -11.00 -22.66 -11.24
N ASN A 172 -12.07 -23.26 -11.75
CA ASN A 172 -13.19 -22.57 -12.42
C ASN A 172 -14.50 -22.65 -11.62
N GLY A 173 -14.44 -23.16 -10.39
CA GLY A 173 -15.59 -23.17 -9.48
C GLY A 173 -15.75 -21.79 -8.85
N THR A 174 -16.94 -21.50 -8.32
CA THR A 174 -17.17 -20.29 -7.53
C THR A 174 -16.30 -20.35 -6.27
N ASP A 175 -15.38 -19.40 -6.18
CA ASP A 175 -14.44 -19.25 -5.08
C ASP A 175 -15.11 -18.57 -3.88
N ASP A 176 -15.92 -17.55 -4.18
CA ASP A 176 -16.76 -16.84 -3.20
C ASP A 176 -18.07 -16.36 -3.82
N THR A 177 -19.11 -16.23 -3.00
CA THR A 177 -20.42 -15.69 -3.34
C THR A 177 -20.77 -14.59 -2.35
N ILE A 178 -20.81 -13.35 -2.83
CA ILE A 178 -20.97 -12.15 -2.02
C ILE A 178 -22.34 -11.53 -2.30
N TYR A 179 -23.10 -11.30 -1.23
CA TYR A 179 -24.38 -10.62 -1.27
C TYR A 179 -24.33 -9.34 -0.46
N LEU A 180 -24.71 -8.21 -1.08
CA LEU A 180 -25.02 -7.01 -0.31
C LEU A 180 -26.52 -7.03 0.05
N ASN A 181 -26.82 -6.70 1.30
CA ASN A 181 -28.20 -6.71 1.78
C ASN A 181 -29.00 -5.57 1.17
N ASN A 182 -29.96 -5.91 0.30
CA ASN A 182 -30.79 -4.95 -0.41
C ASN A 182 -31.80 -4.20 0.48
N VAL A 183 -31.94 -4.61 1.74
CA VAL A 183 -32.65 -3.83 2.78
C VAL A 183 -31.93 -2.51 3.02
N TYR A 184 -30.58 -2.52 3.02
CA TYR A 184 -29.74 -1.34 3.21
C TYR A 184 -29.30 -0.74 1.88
N TRP A 185 -28.80 -1.58 0.99
CA TRP A 185 -28.19 -1.20 -0.28
C TRP A 185 -29.21 -1.03 -1.40
N THR A 186 -30.16 -0.13 -1.14
CA THR A 186 -31.13 0.33 -2.15
C THR A 186 -30.42 1.10 -3.28
N ALA A 187 -31.09 1.27 -4.42
CA ALA A 187 -30.56 2.09 -5.52
C ALA A 187 -30.14 3.50 -5.08
N SER A 188 -30.88 4.11 -4.13
CA SER A 188 -30.51 5.41 -3.56
C SER A 188 -29.31 5.33 -2.63
N ALA A 189 -29.16 4.27 -1.85
CA ALA A 189 -28.00 4.08 -0.98
C ALA A 189 -26.72 3.88 -1.81
N LEU A 190 -26.76 3.01 -2.82
CA LEU A 190 -25.65 2.78 -3.74
C LEU A 190 -25.24 4.04 -4.53
N GLN A 191 -26.17 4.97 -4.75
CA GLN A 191 -25.88 6.24 -5.40
C GLN A 191 -25.27 7.26 -4.43
N ASN A 192 -25.79 7.34 -3.20
CA ASN A 192 -25.42 8.39 -2.25
C ASN A 192 -24.21 8.02 -1.38
N TYR A 193 -23.98 6.73 -1.17
CA TYR A 193 -22.95 6.16 -0.29
C TYR A 193 -22.18 5.03 -0.99
N PRO A 194 -21.62 5.27 -2.19
CA PRO A 194 -20.93 4.22 -2.95
C PRO A 194 -19.68 3.70 -2.24
N ASN A 195 -18.99 4.52 -1.44
CA ASN A 195 -17.79 4.09 -0.73
C ASN A 195 -18.10 3.23 0.50
N ASP A 196 -19.22 3.48 1.17
CA ASP A 196 -19.69 2.60 2.26
C ASP A 196 -20.04 1.22 1.68
N ALA A 197 -20.68 1.17 0.50
CA ALA A 197 -20.96 -0.10 -0.19
C ALA A 197 -19.66 -0.79 -0.62
N LYS A 198 -18.69 -0.02 -1.15
CA LYS A 198 -17.36 -0.49 -1.52
C LYS A 198 -16.65 -1.10 -0.31
N ALA A 199 -16.71 -0.46 0.86
CA ALA A 199 -16.11 -0.96 2.09
C ALA A 199 -16.67 -2.33 2.47
N VAL A 200 -17.99 -2.52 2.43
CA VAL A 200 -18.58 -3.85 2.67
C VAL A 200 -18.10 -4.86 1.62
N ILE A 201 -18.02 -4.51 0.34
CA ILE A 201 -17.47 -5.44 -0.67
C ILE A 201 -16.00 -5.80 -0.39
N LEU A 202 -15.19 -4.83 0.05
CA LEU A 202 -13.80 -5.07 0.43
C LEU A 202 -13.69 -6.03 1.62
N HIS A 203 -14.54 -5.84 2.63
CA HIS A 203 -14.67 -6.75 3.76
C HIS A 203 -14.89 -8.18 3.26
N GLU A 204 -16.01 -8.39 2.55
CA GLU A 204 -16.43 -9.73 2.11
C GLU A 204 -15.38 -10.40 1.21
N LEU A 205 -14.76 -9.65 0.29
CA LEU A 205 -13.71 -10.16 -0.58
C LEU A 205 -12.46 -10.57 0.23
N THR A 206 -12.02 -9.72 1.15
CA THR A 206 -10.78 -10.02 1.89
C THR A 206 -10.92 -11.18 2.86
N GLU A 207 -12.13 -11.46 3.33
CA GLU A 207 -12.43 -12.67 4.09
C GLU A 207 -12.49 -13.89 3.17
N GLY A 208 -13.45 -13.91 2.24
CA GLY A 208 -13.80 -15.10 1.47
C GLY A 208 -12.78 -15.50 0.40
N ILE A 209 -12.01 -14.53 -0.09
CA ILE A 209 -10.95 -14.75 -1.07
C ILE A 209 -9.56 -14.60 -0.47
N MET A 210 -9.37 -13.67 0.46
CA MET A 210 -8.01 -13.24 0.85
C MET A 210 -7.56 -13.67 2.24
N GLY A 211 -8.39 -14.37 3.02
CA GLY A 211 -7.91 -15.14 4.16
C GLY A 211 -8.07 -14.50 5.53
N ARG A 212 -8.77 -13.37 5.63
CA ARG A 212 -9.10 -12.71 6.90
C ARG A 212 -10.16 -13.45 7.73
N VAL A 213 -10.03 -14.76 7.85
CA VAL A 213 -11.03 -15.63 8.46
C VAL A 213 -10.58 -16.04 9.86
N GLY A 214 -11.51 -16.07 10.83
CA GLY A 214 -11.31 -16.56 12.20
C GLY A 214 -12.09 -17.85 12.50
N GLY A 215 -11.64 -18.66 13.45
CA GLY A 215 -12.38 -19.88 13.83
C GLY A 215 -12.03 -20.52 15.17
N LEU A 216 -10.77 -20.41 15.61
CA LEU A 216 -10.18 -20.92 16.86
C LEU A 216 -10.50 -22.39 17.19
N GLY A 217 -10.82 -23.20 16.18
CA GLY A 217 -11.27 -24.58 16.36
C GLY A 217 -12.63 -24.72 17.07
N LYS A 218 -13.38 -23.62 17.27
CA LYS A 218 -14.67 -23.63 17.97
C LYS A 218 -15.81 -24.03 17.04
N SER A 219 -15.75 -23.56 15.79
CA SER A 219 -16.73 -23.85 14.75
C SER A 219 -16.32 -25.10 13.97
N GLY A 220 -16.82 -26.28 14.36
CA GLY A 220 -16.55 -27.54 13.65
C GLY A 220 -15.08 -27.99 13.66
N ASN A 221 -14.30 -27.56 14.67
CA ASN A 221 -12.84 -27.79 14.75
C ASN A 221 -12.03 -27.09 13.64
N SER A 222 -12.57 -26.01 13.07
CA SER A 222 -11.91 -25.21 12.04
C SER A 222 -11.03 -24.14 12.67
N TRP A 223 -9.74 -24.20 12.39
CA TRP A 223 -8.80 -23.10 12.61
C TRP A 223 -8.63 -22.32 11.32
N ALA A 224 -8.28 -21.05 11.42
CA ALA A 224 -8.13 -20.16 10.29
C ALA A 224 -6.94 -19.20 10.48
N PRO A 225 -6.42 -18.56 9.42
CA PRO A 225 -5.20 -17.76 9.47
C PRO A 225 -5.19 -16.67 10.55
N MET A 226 -6.30 -15.94 10.74
CA MET A 226 -6.35 -14.85 11.72
C MET A 226 -6.23 -15.34 13.16
N ASP A 227 -6.47 -16.62 13.44
CA ASP A 227 -6.37 -17.19 14.78
C ASP A 227 -4.96 -17.14 15.36
N PHE A 228 -3.93 -17.11 14.52
CA PHE A 228 -2.52 -17.18 14.93
C PHE A 228 -1.90 -15.81 15.25
N PHE A 229 -2.67 -14.75 15.03
CA PHE A 229 -2.24 -13.37 15.25
C PHE A 229 -3.06 -12.68 16.35
N ARG A 230 -3.70 -13.46 17.24
CA ARG A 230 -4.57 -12.95 18.32
C ARG A 230 -3.84 -12.96 19.65
N TYR A 231 -3.82 -11.83 20.34
CA TYR A 231 -3.08 -11.67 21.58
C TYR A 231 -3.85 -10.85 22.61
N THR A 232 -3.82 -11.31 23.86
CA THR A 232 -4.33 -10.54 25.01
C THR A 232 -3.31 -9.53 25.55
N ALA A 233 -2.02 -9.80 25.32
CA ALA A 233 -0.89 -8.96 25.69
C ALA A 233 0.37 -9.43 24.95
N SER A 234 1.44 -8.63 25.03
CA SER A 234 2.76 -8.98 24.47
C SER A 234 3.20 -10.39 24.92
N GLY A 235 3.42 -11.27 23.95
CA GLY A 235 3.81 -12.67 24.13
C GLY A 235 2.71 -13.59 24.68
N GLN A 236 1.46 -13.13 24.77
CA GLN A 236 0.32 -13.88 25.33
C GLN A 236 -0.75 -14.13 24.27
N HIS A 237 -0.53 -15.18 23.47
CA HIS A 237 -1.47 -15.59 22.42
C HIS A 237 -2.83 -15.98 23.00
N ASP A 238 -3.92 -15.58 22.34
CA ASP A 238 -5.28 -15.91 22.71
C ASP A 238 -5.79 -17.09 21.90
N TYR A 239 -6.21 -18.15 22.61
CA TYR A 239 -6.86 -19.32 22.04
C TYR A 239 -8.31 -19.47 22.51
N THR A 240 -8.85 -18.43 23.16
CA THR A 240 -10.14 -18.49 23.85
C THR A 240 -11.24 -17.78 23.08
N GLY A 241 -10.92 -16.83 22.20
CA GLY A 241 -11.88 -16.07 21.39
C GLY A 241 -12.81 -15.24 22.27
N GLY A 242 -12.27 -14.67 23.35
CA GLY A 242 -13.03 -13.91 24.34
C GLY A 242 -13.83 -14.74 25.35
N SER A 243 -13.85 -16.08 25.25
CA SER A 243 -14.60 -16.94 26.20
C SER A 243 -14.14 -16.86 27.66
N ASP A 244 -12.93 -16.33 27.90
CA ASP A 244 -12.41 -16.06 29.23
C ASP A 244 -12.73 -14.63 29.74
N GLY A 245 -13.48 -13.84 28.96
CA GLY A 245 -13.88 -12.47 29.25
C GLY A 245 -12.77 -11.43 29.06
N LYS A 246 -11.65 -11.78 28.42
CA LYS A 246 -10.59 -10.81 28.09
C LYS A 246 -10.72 -10.30 26.67
N SER A 247 -10.46 -9.02 26.49
CA SER A 247 -10.23 -8.43 25.17
C SER A 247 -9.01 -9.04 24.50
N THR A 248 -9.07 -9.16 23.18
CA THR A 248 -8.01 -9.71 22.35
C THR A 248 -7.79 -8.82 21.14
N PHE A 249 -6.55 -8.76 20.68
CA PHE A 249 -6.08 -7.77 19.70
C PHE A 249 -5.15 -8.43 18.69
N PHE A 250 -4.97 -7.79 17.55
CA PHE A 250 -4.03 -8.24 16.54
C PHE A 250 -2.57 -8.01 16.95
N SER A 251 -1.66 -8.89 16.55
CA SER A 251 -0.21 -8.68 16.59
C SER A 251 0.50 -9.58 15.59
N ILE A 252 1.31 -8.96 14.73
CA ILE A 252 2.05 -9.63 13.65
C ILE A 252 3.25 -10.41 14.21
N ASP A 253 3.96 -9.82 15.17
CA ASP A 253 5.18 -10.36 15.78
C ASP A 253 4.93 -11.03 17.15
N GLY A 254 3.68 -11.00 17.60
CA GLY A 254 3.24 -11.48 18.91
C GLY A 254 3.78 -10.69 20.10
N ARG A 255 4.38 -9.52 19.89
CA ARG A 255 4.96 -8.66 20.93
C ARG A 255 4.37 -7.26 20.89
N SER A 256 4.28 -6.69 19.70
CA SER A 256 3.72 -5.39 19.38
C SER A 256 2.22 -5.58 19.16
N VAL A 257 1.45 -5.46 20.24
CA VAL A 257 0.00 -5.69 20.22
C VAL A 257 -0.71 -4.40 19.83
N TYR A 258 -1.49 -4.45 18.73
CA TYR A 258 -2.26 -3.34 18.21
C TYR A 258 -3.53 -3.16 19.04
N THR A 259 -3.41 -2.52 20.22
CA THR A 259 -4.54 -2.37 21.15
C THR A 259 -5.67 -1.47 20.66
N GLN A 260 -5.54 -0.90 19.45
CA GLN A 260 -6.58 -0.09 18.81
C GLN A 260 -7.60 -0.95 18.05
N LEU A 261 -7.21 -2.15 17.61
CA LEU A 261 -8.05 -3.11 16.92
C LEU A 261 -8.43 -4.26 17.86
N GLN A 262 -9.57 -4.12 18.53
CA GLN A 262 -10.08 -5.22 19.35
C GLN A 262 -10.86 -6.19 18.46
N PHE A 263 -10.43 -7.46 18.42
CA PHE A 263 -11.22 -8.52 17.79
C PHE A 263 -12.58 -8.67 18.48
N HIS A 264 -13.57 -9.06 17.69
CA HIS A 264 -14.89 -9.38 18.17
C HIS A 264 -14.84 -10.56 19.15
N ALA A 265 -15.44 -10.35 20.32
CA ALA A 265 -15.53 -11.36 21.37
C ALA A 265 -16.77 -12.24 21.19
N SER A 266 -16.81 -13.05 20.13
CA SER A 266 -17.99 -13.87 19.77
C SER A 266 -18.47 -14.80 20.89
N TYR A 267 -17.63 -15.08 21.90
CA TYR A 267 -17.96 -15.96 23.02
C TYR A 267 -18.15 -15.21 24.34
N ALA A 268 -19.26 -14.50 24.52
CA ALA A 268 -19.61 -13.91 25.82
C ALA A 268 -20.15 -14.98 26.80
N ASN A 269 -19.46 -15.17 27.94
CA ASN A 269 -19.82 -16.16 28.97
C ASN A 269 -20.02 -17.60 28.42
N GLY A 270 -19.26 -17.96 27.38
CA GLY A 270 -19.29 -19.30 26.77
C GLY A 270 -20.46 -19.55 25.81
N THR A 271 -21.20 -18.51 25.40
CA THR A 271 -22.21 -18.59 24.34
C THR A 271 -21.67 -17.90 23.10
N ASN A 272 -21.72 -18.58 21.94
CA ASN A 272 -21.43 -17.95 20.65
C ASN A 272 -22.60 -17.04 20.27
N ASP A 273 -22.34 -15.77 19.97
CA ASP A 273 -23.36 -14.88 19.42
C ASP A 273 -23.67 -15.21 17.96
N GLY A 274 -22.64 -15.48 17.15
CA GLY A 274 -22.80 -15.88 15.74
C GLY A 274 -22.01 -15.02 14.75
N PHE A 275 -21.36 -13.95 15.23
CA PHE A 275 -20.54 -13.04 14.42
C PHE A 275 -19.11 -13.57 14.19
N ASP A 276 -18.42 -13.03 13.17
CA ASP A 276 -17.07 -13.48 12.83
C ASP A 276 -16.11 -13.19 13.98
N LEU A 277 -15.25 -14.15 14.26
CA LEU A 277 -14.18 -13.99 15.23
C LEU A 277 -13.13 -12.99 14.73
N ALA A 278 -12.97 -12.80 13.42
CA ALA A 278 -11.97 -11.94 12.79
C ALA A 278 -12.42 -10.48 12.62
N ASP A 279 -13.71 -10.21 12.82
CA ASP A 279 -14.27 -8.85 12.87
C ASP A 279 -13.70 -8.02 14.03
N TRP A 280 -13.87 -6.70 13.94
CA TRP A 280 -13.52 -5.79 15.02
C TRP A 280 -14.74 -5.40 15.86
N ASP A 281 -14.63 -5.61 17.18
CA ASP A 281 -15.61 -5.13 18.18
C ASP A 281 -15.55 -3.61 18.37
N GLY A 282 -14.39 -3.02 18.07
CA GLY A 282 -14.14 -1.60 18.24
C GLY A 282 -12.73 -1.20 17.83
N VAL A 283 -12.66 -0.09 17.09
CA VAL A 283 -11.44 0.44 16.45
C VAL A 283 -10.83 1.64 17.22
N LEU A 284 -11.18 1.83 18.50
CA LEU A 284 -10.78 2.96 19.37
C LEU A 284 -10.76 4.35 18.71
N GLY A 285 -9.62 4.98 18.43
CA GLY A 285 -9.55 6.33 17.83
C GLY A 285 -10.24 6.44 16.46
N ASP A 286 -10.54 5.28 15.89
CA ASP A 286 -11.29 5.04 14.66
C ASP A 286 -12.75 4.57 14.92
N SER A 287 -13.19 4.52 16.18
CA SER A 287 -14.59 4.27 16.56
C SER A 287 -15.58 5.39 16.13
N ASN A 288 -15.11 6.36 15.36
CA ASN A 288 -15.92 7.38 14.71
C ASN A 288 -15.65 7.51 13.20
N ASN A 289 -14.73 6.74 12.60
CA ASN A 289 -14.13 7.06 11.30
C ASN A 289 -13.74 5.85 10.40
N TYR A 290 -14.65 4.86 10.28
CA TYR A 290 -14.91 4.22 8.98
C TYR A 290 -13.98 3.08 8.49
N ASP A 291 -13.93 1.96 9.22
CA ASP A 291 -13.26 0.72 8.80
C ASP A 291 -14.25 -0.28 8.11
N PRO A 292 -13.90 -0.86 6.93
CA PRO A 292 -14.63 -1.99 6.33
C PRO A 292 -14.98 -3.16 7.29
N PHE A 293 -14.21 -3.40 8.35
CA PHE A 293 -14.38 -4.51 9.29
C PHE A 293 -15.10 -4.15 10.60
N GLY A 294 -15.74 -2.97 10.62
CA GLY A 294 -16.71 -2.59 11.65
C GLY A 294 -18.17 -2.80 11.20
N PRO A 295 -19.16 -2.39 12.01
CA PRO A 295 -20.60 -2.62 11.75
C PRO A 295 -21.20 -1.74 10.62
N GLY A 296 -20.46 -1.47 9.54
CA GLY A 296 -20.75 -0.44 8.55
C GLY A 296 -21.99 -0.68 7.67
N GLY A 297 -22.79 0.38 7.49
CA GLY A 297 -23.94 0.45 6.58
C GLY A 297 -24.03 1.81 5.87
N PRO A 298 -25.07 2.08 5.05
CA PRO A 298 -25.16 3.30 4.27
C PRO A 298 -25.21 4.58 5.13
N GLY A 299 -24.36 5.55 4.82
CA GLY A 299 -24.28 6.84 5.50
C GLY A 299 -23.54 6.78 6.83
N VAL A 300 -22.95 5.63 7.15
CA VAL A 300 -22.06 5.46 8.29
C VAL A 300 -20.69 6.06 7.98
N GLY A 301 -20.39 6.39 6.71
CA GLY A 301 -19.10 6.91 6.28
C GLY A 301 -18.10 5.75 6.13
N GLY A 302 -17.45 5.72 4.98
CA GLY A 302 -16.55 4.69 4.52
C GLY A 302 -15.61 5.37 3.53
N PRO A 303 -14.28 5.37 3.73
CA PRO A 303 -13.39 5.84 2.68
C PRO A 303 -13.45 4.89 1.47
N GLY A 304 -13.94 3.65 1.67
CA GLY A 304 -13.95 2.62 0.65
C GLY A 304 -12.53 2.12 0.37
N VAL A 305 -11.70 2.08 1.40
CA VAL A 305 -10.31 1.61 1.39
C VAL A 305 -10.07 0.79 2.65
N LEU A 306 -9.07 -0.10 2.62
CA LEU A 306 -8.60 -0.83 3.79
C LEU A 306 -7.82 0.11 4.71
N SER A 307 -7.93 -0.12 6.01
CA SER A 307 -7.12 0.60 6.98
C SER A 307 -5.64 0.18 6.88
N PRO A 308 -4.74 0.94 7.52
CA PRO A 308 -3.31 0.65 7.57
C PRO A 308 -2.99 -0.72 8.16
N GLU A 309 -3.67 -1.00 9.27
CA GLU A 309 -3.55 -2.25 9.98
C GLU A 309 -4.15 -3.39 9.18
N ASP A 310 -5.23 -3.15 8.42
CA ASP A 310 -5.76 -4.13 7.47
C ASP A 310 -4.74 -4.50 6.41
N ILE A 311 -4.00 -3.53 5.84
CA ILE A 311 -2.94 -3.79 4.87
C ILE A 311 -1.82 -4.64 5.51
N GLN A 312 -1.40 -4.33 6.73
CA GLN A 312 -0.41 -5.14 7.45
C GLN A 312 -0.90 -6.56 7.73
N ILE A 313 -2.19 -6.75 8.03
CA ILE A 313 -2.82 -8.07 8.13
C ILE A 313 -2.71 -8.82 6.80
N MET A 314 -3.06 -8.17 5.69
CA MET A 314 -2.96 -8.79 4.35
C MET A 314 -1.53 -9.26 4.05
N GLN A 315 -0.53 -8.46 4.41
CA GLN A 315 0.88 -8.84 4.30
C GLN A 315 1.25 -10.04 5.19
N ALA A 316 0.72 -10.11 6.42
CA ALA A 316 0.91 -11.24 7.32
C ALA A 316 0.28 -12.54 6.77
N LEU A 317 -0.75 -12.42 5.94
CA LEU A 317 -1.41 -13.52 5.21
C LEU A 317 -0.73 -13.86 3.87
N GLY A 318 0.37 -13.18 3.52
CA GLY A 318 1.18 -13.47 2.34
C GLY A 318 0.77 -12.71 1.08
N TRP A 319 -0.17 -11.77 1.16
CA TRP A 319 -0.43 -10.83 0.07
C TRP A 319 0.70 -9.81 0.01
N GLY A 320 1.39 -9.74 -1.13
CA GLY A 320 2.45 -8.76 -1.31
C GLY A 320 1.84 -7.38 -1.45
N LEU A 321 2.50 -6.35 -0.95
CA LEU A 321 2.09 -4.98 -1.23
C LEU A 321 2.75 -4.53 -2.54
N GLN A 322 2.01 -3.84 -3.41
CA GLN A 322 2.57 -3.13 -4.55
C GLN A 322 3.55 -2.11 -4.00
N THR A 323 4.84 -2.37 -4.21
CA THR A 323 5.89 -1.40 -3.96
C THR A 323 6.09 -0.64 -5.25
N HIS A 324 5.75 0.64 -5.24
CA HIS A 324 5.99 1.48 -6.40
C HIS A 324 7.49 1.68 -6.58
N THR A 325 8.03 1.23 -7.72
CA THR A 325 9.40 1.56 -8.09
C THR A 325 9.48 3.08 -8.27
N PRO A 326 10.23 3.81 -7.44
CA PRO A 326 10.29 5.26 -7.56
C PRO A 326 10.77 5.63 -8.95
N LYS A 327 10.11 6.60 -9.58
CA LYS A 327 10.54 7.18 -10.86
C LYS A 327 10.49 6.19 -12.04
N ASP A 328 9.75 5.10 -11.93
CA ASP A 328 9.36 4.29 -13.07
C ASP A 328 8.27 5.04 -13.88
N LEU A 329 8.68 5.71 -14.96
CA LEU A 329 7.78 6.55 -15.76
C LEU A 329 7.03 5.73 -16.82
N ASN A 330 7.32 4.43 -16.93
CA ASN A 330 6.81 3.58 -17.99
C ASN A 330 6.13 2.29 -17.48
N GLY A 331 6.14 2.04 -16.19
CA GLY A 331 5.47 0.93 -15.51
C GLY A 331 6.13 -0.43 -15.74
N ASP A 332 7.43 -0.49 -16.06
CA ASP A 332 8.16 -1.74 -16.24
C ASP A 332 8.84 -2.28 -14.97
N GLY A 333 8.68 -1.57 -13.84
CA GLY A 333 9.25 -1.91 -12.55
C GLY A 333 10.69 -1.45 -12.37
N ILE A 334 11.24 -0.66 -13.30
CA ILE A 334 12.61 -0.13 -13.27
C ILE A 334 12.57 1.39 -13.19
N SER A 335 13.37 1.97 -12.30
CA SER A 335 13.50 3.43 -12.21
C SER A 335 14.08 4.02 -13.50
N ASP A 336 13.46 5.09 -13.99
CA ASP A 336 13.86 5.82 -15.18
C ASP A 336 14.59 7.12 -14.83
N VAL A 337 15.35 7.65 -15.78
CA VAL A 337 16.14 8.89 -15.57
C VAL A 337 15.52 10.05 -16.33
N LEU A 338 15.05 11.09 -15.63
CA LEU A 338 14.53 12.30 -16.26
C LEU A 338 15.63 13.29 -16.59
N PHE A 339 15.55 13.85 -17.79
CA PHE A 339 16.48 14.83 -18.32
C PHE A 339 15.77 16.14 -18.71
N ARG A 340 16.49 17.25 -18.50
CA ARG A 340 16.13 18.57 -19.02
C ARG A 340 17.18 19.06 -19.99
N ASN A 341 16.74 19.52 -21.16
CA ASN A 341 17.59 20.28 -22.07
C ASN A 341 17.73 21.72 -21.56
N ASN A 342 18.94 22.10 -21.15
CA ASN A 342 19.18 23.43 -20.58
C ASN A 342 19.11 24.57 -21.62
N SER A 343 19.18 24.25 -22.92
CA SER A 343 19.16 25.24 -23.99
C SER A 343 17.75 25.50 -24.52
N THR A 344 16.92 24.46 -24.64
CA THR A 344 15.56 24.57 -25.19
C THR A 344 14.48 24.56 -24.12
N GLY A 345 14.77 24.02 -22.94
CA GLY A 345 13.78 23.78 -21.88
C GLY A 345 12.97 22.50 -22.09
N ASP A 346 13.27 21.71 -23.13
CA ASP A 346 12.60 20.45 -23.43
C ASP A 346 12.92 19.39 -22.37
N TRP A 347 11.97 18.48 -22.17
CA TRP A 347 12.09 17.37 -21.24
C TRP A 347 12.12 16.05 -22.00
N GLY A 348 12.72 15.05 -21.39
CA GLY A 348 12.66 13.67 -21.86
C GLY A 348 13.22 12.74 -20.79
N TYR A 349 12.88 11.47 -20.84
CA TYR A 349 13.43 10.48 -19.93
C TYR A 349 14.08 9.35 -20.71
N GLU A 350 15.01 8.66 -20.04
CA GLU A 350 15.59 7.42 -20.53
C GLU A 350 14.94 6.27 -19.77
N ALA A 351 14.16 5.45 -20.50
CA ALA A 351 13.53 4.23 -20.04
C ALA A 351 14.59 3.14 -19.88
N LEU A 352 15.04 2.86 -18.66
CA LEU A 352 16.12 1.91 -18.42
C LEU A 352 15.64 0.46 -18.60
N ASN A 353 16.58 -0.47 -18.87
CA ASN A 353 16.23 -1.86 -19.18
C ASN A 353 16.86 -2.89 -18.23
N GLY A 354 17.39 -2.43 -17.10
CA GLY A 354 18.06 -3.25 -16.07
C GLY A 354 19.39 -3.88 -16.47
N THR A 355 19.85 -3.73 -17.72
CA THR A 355 21.05 -4.42 -18.23
C THR A 355 22.11 -3.48 -18.81
N GLY A 356 21.94 -2.17 -18.67
CA GLY A 356 23.02 -1.21 -18.88
C GLY A 356 22.79 -0.19 -19.99
N GLY A 357 21.54 0.16 -20.27
CA GLY A 357 21.15 1.25 -21.17
C GLY A 357 19.64 1.50 -21.10
N GLY A 358 19.15 2.42 -21.93
CA GLY A 358 17.72 2.68 -22.01
C GLY A 358 17.24 3.19 -23.37
N THR A 359 15.93 3.44 -23.45
CA THR A 359 15.26 4.01 -24.62
C THR A 359 14.93 5.47 -24.33
N TRP A 360 15.24 6.38 -25.25
CA TRP A 360 14.93 7.79 -25.06
C TRP A 360 13.47 8.12 -25.44
N HIS A 361 12.77 8.80 -24.54
CA HIS A 361 11.42 9.30 -24.74
C HIS A 361 11.39 10.83 -24.58
N ALA A 362 11.04 11.55 -25.65
CA ALA A 362 10.88 13.00 -25.60
C ALA A 362 9.49 13.39 -25.04
N LEU A 363 9.46 14.33 -24.10
CA LEU A 363 8.23 14.87 -23.52
C LEU A 363 7.86 16.19 -24.20
N SER A 364 6.62 16.30 -24.68
CA SER A 364 6.15 17.48 -25.42
C SER A 364 5.51 18.57 -24.53
N LEU A 365 5.64 18.46 -23.20
CA LEU A 365 5.07 19.39 -22.23
C LEU A 365 6.05 20.54 -21.94
N THR A 366 6.22 21.43 -22.93
CA THR A 366 7.28 22.45 -22.90
C THR A 366 6.73 23.84 -22.58
N SER A 367 6.55 24.16 -21.30
CA SER A 367 6.44 25.55 -20.86
C SER A 367 7.66 25.94 -20.03
N ALA A 368 8.44 26.89 -20.53
CA ALA A 368 9.61 27.41 -19.82
C ALA A 368 9.25 28.10 -18.48
N ALA A 369 7.96 28.38 -18.23
CA ALA A 369 7.48 28.95 -16.98
C ALA A 369 7.46 27.96 -15.80
N TYR A 370 7.48 26.65 -16.09
CA TYR A 370 7.43 25.60 -15.07
C TYR A 370 8.81 24.97 -14.84
N SER A 371 9.05 24.58 -13.59
CA SER A 371 10.17 23.74 -13.17
C SER A 371 9.66 22.42 -12.61
N VAL A 372 10.33 21.31 -12.90
CA VAL A 372 10.09 20.05 -12.19
C VAL A 372 10.52 20.20 -10.74
N VAL A 373 9.66 19.75 -9.83
CA VAL A 373 9.86 19.87 -8.38
C VAL A 373 9.63 18.55 -7.63
N GLY A 374 9.31 17.47 -8.33
CA GLY A 374 9.17 16.13 -7.77
C GLY A 374 8.81 15.11 -8.85
N ALA A 375 8.95 13.83 -8.52
CA ALA A 375 8.43 12.72 -9.30
C ALA A 375 7.90 11.66 -8.32
N SER A 376 6.66 11.23 -8.50
CA SER A 376 5.92 10.31 -7.62
C SER A 376 4.61 9.94 -8.29
N ASP A 377 3.87 8.94 -7.82
CA ASP A 377 2.57 8.55 -8.37
C ASP A 377 1.47 9.53 -7.91
N PHE A 378 1.12 10.54 -8.72
CA PHE A 378 0.16 11.59 -8.32
C PHE A 378 -1.28 11.23 -8.68
N ASN A 379 -1.54 10.07 -9.29
CA ASN A 379 -2.87 9.62 -9.70
C ASN A 379 -3.28 8.24 -9.11
N GLY A 380 -2.36 7.56 -8.42
CA GLY A 380 -2.55 6.25 -7.81
C GLY A 380 -2.61 5.09 -8.81
N ASP A 381 -2.05 5.22 -10.01
CA ASP A 381 -2.05 4.17 -11.04
C ASP A 381 -0.83 3.23 -10.96
N GLY A 382 0.06 3.52 -10.04
CA GLY A 382 1.28 2.78 -9.73
C GLY A 382 2.47 3.13 -10.59
N ILE A 383 2.37 4.15 -11.44
CA ILE A 383 3.42 4.64 -12.33
C ILE A 383 3.85 6.02 -11.82
N ALA A 384 5.15 6.27 -11.83
CA ALA A 384 5.64 7.57 -11.40
C ALA A 384 5.25 8.67 -12.41
N ASP A 385 4.79 9.78 -11.87
CA ASP A 385 4.48 10.99 -12.59
C ASP A 385 5.53 12.07 -12.33
N VAL A 386 5.45 13.18 -13.06
CA VAL A 386 6.36 14.31 -12.87
C VAL A 386 5.60 15.57 -12.46
N LEU A 387 5.95 16.12 -11.29
CA LEU A 387 5.34 17.34 -10.75
C LEU A 387 6.06 18.60 -11.24
N TYR A 388 5.27 19.54 -11.75
CA TYR A 388 5.74 20.83 -12.24
C TYR A 388 5.16 21.97 -11.42
N ARG A 389 6.00 22.96 -11.13
CA ARG A 389 5.61 24.21 -10.45
C ARG A 389 6.01 25.44 -11.24
N ASN A 390 5.10 26.41 -11.34
CA ASN A 390 5.44 27.76 -11.73
C ASN A 390 5.81 28.57 -10.48
N ASN A 391 7.11 28.78 -10.25
CA ASN A 391 7.58 29.48 -9.05
C ASN A 391 7.18 30.97 -8.98
N SER A 392 6.69 31.57 -10.09
CA SER A 392 6.26 32.97 -10.10
C SER A 392 4.80 33.13 -9.70
N THR A 393 3.95 32.14 -9.98
CA THR A 393 2.51 32.17 -9.66
C THR A 393 2.13 31.25 -8.50
N GLY A 394 2.92 30.22 -8.26
CA GLY A 394 2.61 29.14 -7.31
C GLY A 394 1.82 27.99 -7.91
N ASP A 395 1.45 28.07 -9.20
CA ASP A 395 0.62 27.07 -9.89
C ASP A 395 1.36 25.73 -10.05
N PHE A 396 0.60 24.65 -10.02
CA PHE A 396 1.03 23.27 -10.18
C PHE A 396 0.32 22.56 -11.33
N GLY A 397 1.05 21.62 -11.91
CA GLY A 397 0.45 20.51 -12.65
C GLY A 397 1.38 19.33 -12.68
N ALA A 398 0.82 18.15 -12.93
CA ALA A 398 1.57 16.92 -13.12
C ALA A 398 1.50 16.49 -14.58
N ALA A 399 2.60 15.90 -15.04
CA ALA A 399 2.59 15.07 -16.23
C ALA A 399 2.29 13.64 -15.76
N LEU A 400 1.05 13.20 -15.93
CA LEU A 400 0.56 11.88 -15.56
C LEU A 400 0.94 10.85 -16.62
N PHE A 401 1.80 9.91 -16.28
CA PHE A 401 2.29 8.87 -17.18
C PHE A 401 1.31 7.71 -17.27
N ASN A 402 1.61 6.77 -18.14
CA ASN A 402 0.91 5.50 -18.26
C ASN A 402 1.92 4.45 -18.68
N SER A 403 1.53 3.17 -18.72
CA SER A 403 2.51 2.09 -18.97
C SER A 403 3.05 2.05 -20.41
N SER A 404 2.62 2.96 -21.28
CA SER A 404 3.21 3.14 -22.60
C SER A 404 4.24 4.27 -22.61
N GLY A 405 4.54 4.83 -21.44
CA GLY A 405 5.48 5.94 -21.27
C GLY A 405 4.97 7.28 -21.79
N ASN A 406 3.66 7.42 -22.01
CA ASN A 406 3.04 8.64 -22.52
C ASN A 406 2.47 9.47 -21.38
N ALA A 407 2.79 10.76 -21.35
CA ALA A 407 2.28 11.67 -20.33
C ALA A 407 1.09 12.52 -20.81
N THR A 408 0.13 12.74 -19.90
CA THR A 408 -0.95 13.72 -20.04
C THR A 408 -0.81 14.82 -18.98
N TRP A 409 -1.24 16.04 -19.28
CA TRP A 409 -1.09 17.14 -18.32
C TRP A 409 -2.35 17.28 -17.44
N GLU A 410 -2.16 17.24 -16.13
CA GLU A 410 -3.21 17.44 -15.14
C GLU A 410 -2.90 18.68 -14.27
N PRO A 411 -3.77 19.72 -14.27
CA PRO A 411 -3.61 20.87 -13.38
C PRO A 411 -3.96 20.51 -11.93
N LEU A 412 -3.03 20.72 -11.00
CA LEU A 412 -3.22 20.36 -9.58
C LEU A 412 -3.63 21.56 -8.70
N GLY A 413 -3.67 22.78 -9.26
CA GLY A 413 -4.05 24.00 -8.53
C GLY A 413 -2.84 24.90 -8.28
N GLY A 414 -2.74 25.51 -7.10
CA GLY A 414 -1.63 26.41 -6.77
C GLY A 414 -1.42 26.60 -5.28
N SER A 415 -0.19 26.92 -4.90
CA SER A 415 0.22 27.22 -3.51
C SER A 415 0.70 28.66 -3.35
N SER A 416 0.87 29.09 -2.11
CA SER A 416 1.60 30.31 -1.82
C SER A 416 3.05 30.23 -2.30
N ILE A 417 3.51 31.26 -3.01
CA ILE A 417 4.91 31.41 -3.42
C ILE A 417 5.89 31.54 -2.24
N GLY A 418 5.39 31.72 -1.01
CA GLY A 418 6.20 31.69 0.21
C GLY A 418 6.68 30.30 0.62
N TYR A 419 6.08 29.25 0.06
CA TYR A 419 6.50 27.87 0.26
C TYR A 419 7.32 27.37 -0.93
N SER A 420 8.27 26.47 -0.66
CA SER A 420 8.97 25.64 -1.64
C SER A 420 8.52 24.19 -1.51
N VAL A 421 8.40 23.48 -2.63
CA VAL A 421 8.27 22.02 -2.61
C VAL A 421 9.61 21.42 -2.24
N VAL A 422 9.58 20.45 -1.33
CA VAL A 422 10.78 19.81 -0.75
C VAL A 422 10.73 18.29 -0.79
N GLY A 423 9.65 17.71 -1.30
CA GLY A 423 9.46 16.27 -1.45
C GLY A 423 8.06 15.95 -1.97
N ALA A 424 7.87 14.71 -2.39
CA ALA A 424 6.59 14.12 -2.72
C ALA A 424 6.60 12.66 -2.28
N GLY A 425 5.45 12.12 -1.89
CA GLY A 425 5.30 10.76 -1.39
C GLY A 425 3.92 10.60 -0.77
N ASP A 426 3.42 9.36 -0.67
CA ASP A 426 2.15 9.07 -0.02
C ASP A 426 2.31 9.21 1.51
N PHE A 427 1.95 10.36 2.08
CA PHE A 427 2.11 10.64 3.51
C PHE A 427 0.88 10.21 4.33
N ASN A 428 -0.18 9.73 3.68
CA ASN A 428 -1.44 9.36 4.32
C ASN A 428 -1.89 7.91 4.01
N GLY A 429 -1.12 7.13 3.25
CA GLY A 429 -1.39 5.75 2.93
C GLY A 429 -2.58 5.51 2.00
N ASP A 430 -3.04 6.53 1.24
CA ASP A 430 -4.19 6.39 0.34
C ASP A 430 -3.84 5.88 -1.06
N GLY A 431 -2.55 5.63 -1.32
CA GLY A 431 -2.00 5.18 -2.59
C GLY A 431 -1.78 6.30 -3.60
N VAL A 432 -2.04 7.57 -3.24
CA VAL A 432 -1.74 8.74 -4.05
C VAL A 432 -0.63 9.54 -3.38
N SER A 433 0.37 9.92 -4.16
CA SER A 433 1.46 10.75 -3.66
C SER A 433 1.01 12.18 -3.37
N ASP A 434 1.45 12.67 -2.24
CA ASP A 434 1.21 14.02 -1.76
C ASP A 434 2.39 14.95 -2.07
N ILE A 435 2.22 16.24 -1.80
CA ILE A 435 3.26 17.27 -2.02
C ILE A 435 3.69 17.87 -0.69
N LEU A 436 4.97 17.72 -0.33
CA LEU A 436 5.55 18.29 0.88
C LEU A 436 6.08 19.71 0.64
N PHE A 437 5.73 20.62 1.53
CA PHE A 437 6.06 22.03 1.46
C PHE A 437 6.85 22.52 2.67
N ARG A 438 7.72 23.49 2.40
CA ARG A 438 8.46 24.24 3.40
C ARG A 438 8.34 25.74 3.20
N ASN A 439 8.06 26.47 4.27
CA ASN A 439 8.30 27.91 4.31
C ASN A 439 9.71 28.17 4.85
N ASN A 440 10.62 28.60 3.99
CA ASN A 440 12.00 28.87 4.39
C ASN A 440 12.16 30.05 5.37
N ALA A 441 11.18 30.97 5.43
CA ALA A 441 11.26 32.16 6.27
C ALA A 441 10.76 31.89 7.71
N SER A 442 9.65 31.17 7.87
CA SER A 442 9.12 30.80 9.19
C SER A 442 9.65 29.47 9.70
N GLY A 443 10.09 28.58 8.82
CA GLY A 443 10.40 27.20 9.15
C GLY A 443 9.15 26.32 9.26
N ASP A 444 7.98 26.81 8.84
CA ASP A 444 6.74 26.02 8.82
C ASP A 444 6.76 24.95 7.73
N TRP A 445 6.09 23.84 8.00
CA TRP A 445 5.95 22.73 7.06
C TRP A 445 4.49 22.31 6.98
N GLY A 446 4.19 21.64 5.88
CA GLY A 446 2.92 20.95 5.69
C GLY A 446 2.94 20.22 4.36
N TYR A 447 1.99 19.33 4.16
CA TYR A 447 1.80 18.66 2.89
C TYR A 447 0.38 18.90 2.38
N ASP A 448 0.21 18.92 1.07
CA ASP A 448 -1.11 18.85 0.45
C ASP A 448 -1.42 17.38 0.14
N ALA A 449 -2.45 16.85 0.80
CA ALA A 449 -2.97 15.51 0.56
C ALA A 449 -3.76 15.49 -0.76
N LEU A 450 -3.25 14.84 -1.79
CA LEU A 450 -3.89 14.76 -3.11
C LEU A 450 -4.98 13.68 -3.13
N ASN A 451 -5.75 13.61 -4.22
CA ASN A 451 -6.85 12.65 -4.38
C ASN A 451 -6.87 11.95 -5.76
N GLY A 452 -5.76 12.08 -6.50
CA GLY A 452 -5.59 11.51 -7.84
C GLY A 452 -6.35 12.21 -8.99
N SER A 453 -7.13 13.26 -8.70
CA SER A 453 -7.95 13.96 -9.71
C SER A 453 -7.85 15.49 -9.64
N GLY A 454 -6.75 15.98 -9.04
CA GLY A 454 -6.46 17.40 -8.88
C GLY A 454 -7.01 18.03 -7.58
N GLY A 455 -6.26 18.99 -7.06
CA GLY A 455 -6.53 19.62 -5.76
C GLY A 455 -6.04 18.78 -4.58
N GLY A 456 -5.61 19.46 -3.51
CA GLY A 456 -5.15 18.82 -2.28
C GLY A 456 -5.74 19.46 -1.03
N THR A 457 -5.74 18.71 0.07
CA THR A 457 -6.09 19.20 1.40
C THR A 457 -4.83 19.53 2.17
N TRP A 458 -4.70 20.76 2.68
CA TRP A 458 -3.51 21.17 3.42
C TRP A 458 -3.47 20.59 4.84
N HIS A 459 -2.38 19.92 5.17
CA HIS A 459 -2.06 19.40 6.51
C HIS A 459 -0.82 20.10 7.06
N ALA A 460 -0.99 20.86 8.15
CA ALA A 460 0.13 21.57 8.78
C ALA A 460 0.94 20.62 9.69
N LEU A 461 2.25 20.56 9.45
CA LEU A 461 3.20 19.81 10.27
C LEU A 461 3.90 20.81 11.19
N ASN A 462 3.57 20.79 12.49
CA ASN A 462 4.09 21.75 13.47
C ASN A 462 5.58 21.52 13.85
N LEU A 463 6.43 21.19 12.87
CA LEU A 463 7.86 20.92 13.02
C LEU A 463 8.70 22.16 12.68
N THR A 464 8.83 23.09 13.62
CA THR A 464 9.19 24.49 13.30
C THR A 464 10.69 24.85 13.30
N SER A 465 11.62 23.87 13.25
CA SER A 465 13.04 24.19 13.35
C SER A 465 13.66 24.56 12.00
N PRO A 466 14.11 25.82 11.79
CA PRO A 466 14.80 26.21 10.56
C PRO A 466 16.20 25.60 10.43
N ALA A 467 16.74 25.00 11.51
CA ALA A 467 18.06 24.38 11.51
C ALA A 467 18.12 23.05 10.73
N TYR A 468 16.98 22.40 10.55
CA TYR A 468 16.86 21.14 9.83
C TYR A 468 16.50 21.35 8.37
N ASN A 469 16.97 20.46 7.50
CA ASN A 469 16.61 20.41 6.09
C ASN A 469 16.06 19.04 5.77
N VAL A 470 15.06 18.97 4.89
CA VAL A 470 14.66 17.71 4.28
C VAL A 470 15.80 17.24 3.40
N VAL A 471 16.21 16.00 3.59
CA VAL A 471 17.33 15.38 2.89
C VAL A 471 16.97 14.04 2.25
N GLY A 472 15.74 13.56 2.43
CA GLY A 472 15.21 12.39 1.75
C GLY A 472 13.75 12.14 2.12
N ILE A 473 13.06 11.44 1.23
CA ILE A 473 11.74 10.84 1.43
C ILE A 473 11.93 9.32 1.31
N GLY A 474 11.15 8.55 2.04
CA GLY A 474 11.17 7.09 1.99
C GLY A 474 10.44 6.50 3.20
N ASP A 475 10.05 5.24 3.13
CA ASP A 475 9.47 4.53 4.28
C ASP A 475 10.60 4.16 5.26
N PHE A 476 10.75 4.90 6.37
CA PHE A 476 11.84 4.69 7.33
C PHE A 476 11.44 3.75 8.47
N ASN A 477 10.21 3.24 8.49
CA ASN A 477 9.69 2.37 9.55
C ASN A 477 9.13 1.01 9.06
N GLY A 478 8.99 0.83 7.74
CA GLY A 478 8.50 -0.37 7.08
C GLY A 478 6.96 -0.50 7.09
N ASP A 479 6.21 0.58 7.30
CA ASP A 479 4.75 0.56 7.37
C ASP A 479 4.06 0.80 6.01
N GLY A 480 4.82 1.13 4.96
CA GLY A 480 4.32 1.39 3.62
C GLY A 480 3.91 2.84 3.35
N VAL A 481 4.07 3.75 4.31
CA VAL A 481 3.83 5.20 4.14
C VAL A 481 5.16 5.91 3.94
N ALA A 482 5.14 6.96 3.11
CA ALA A 482 6.31 7.81 2.95
C ALA A 482 6.58 8.61 4.24
N ASP A 483 7.83 8.58 4.69
CA ASP A 483 8.32 9.40 5.80
C ASP A 483 9.27 10.49 5.28
N VAL A 484 9.67 11.39 6.18
CA VAL A 484 10.55 12.52 5.83
C VAL A 484 11.81 12.52 6.67
N LEU A 485 12.96 12.43 6.01
CA LEU A 485 14.27 12.50 6.67
C LEU A 485 14.76 13.94 6.77
N TYR A 486 15.17 14.32 7.98
CA TYR A 486 15.67 15.64 8.29
C TYR A 486 17.10 15.60 8.80
N ARG A 487 17.92 16.57 8.37
CA ARG A 487 19.28 16.75 8.87
C ARG A 487 19.63 18.20 9.15
N ASN A 488 20.27 18.42 10.30
CA ASN A 488 21.00 19.64 10.59
C ASN A 488 22.44 19.50 10.06
N ASN A 489 22.70 20.08 8.90
CA ASN A 489 24.03 19.99 8.26
C ASN A 489 25.15 20.68 9.07
N GLY A 490 24.82 21.57 10.02
CA GLY A 490 25.79 22.24 10.87
C GLY A 490 26.28 21.39 12.04
N THR A 491 25.44 20.51 12.58
CA THR A 491 25.77 19.62 13.70
C THR A 491 25.96 18.16 13.28
N GLY A 492 25.40 17.77 12.13
CA GLY A 492 25.32 16.40 11.67
C GLY A 492 24.16 15.60 12.27
N ASP A 493 23.39 16.21 13.18
CA ASP A 493 22.20 15.64 13.81
C ASP A 493 21.11 15.38 12.76
N PHE A 494 20.47 14.21 12.82
CA PHE A 494 19.44 13.82 11.86
C PHE A 494 18.39 12.90 12.51
N GLY A 495 17.18 12.95 11.96
CA GLY A 495 16.02 12.20 12.42
C GLY A 495 14.93 12.19 11.36
N ALA A 496 13.91 11.36 11.54
CA ALA A 496 12.80 11.23 10.62
C ALA A 496 11.52 11.77 11.26
N ALA A 497 10.63 12.34 10.44
CA ALA A 497 9.22 12.45 10.80
C ALA A 497 8.52 11.23 10.21
N LEU A 498 8.13 10.30 11.08
CA LEU A 498 7.43 9.07 10.74
C LEU A 498 5.94 9.37 10.63
N PHE A 499 5.40 9.27 9.43
CA PHE A 499 3.98 9.41 9.17
C PHE A 499 3.27 8.12 9.52
N ASN A 500 1.98 8.27 9.78
CA ASN A 500 1.07 7.15 9.73
C ASN A 500 0.09 7.41 8.61
N HIS A 501 -0.69 6.40 8.29
CA HIS A 501 -1.70 6.46 7.24
C HIS A 501 -2.96 7.29 7.63
N ASN A 502 -2.88 8.08 8.70
CA ASN A 502 -3.84 9.15 8.97
C ASN A 502 -3.23 10.53 8.67
N GLY A 503 -2.03 10.56 8.07
CA GLY A 503 -1.33 11.79 7.76
C GLY A 503 -0.62 12.45 8.95
N ASN A 504 -0.54 11.76 10.10
CA ASN A 504 0.05 12.33 11.30
C ASN A 504 1.51 11.93 11.44
N ALA A 505 2.39 12.93 11.55
CA ALA A 505 3.81 12.70 11.71
C ALA A 505 4.24 12.69 13.19
N THR A 506 5.14 11.77 13.54
CA THR A 506 5.84 11.69 14.82
C THR A 506 7.34 11.79 14.62
N TRP A 507 8.05 12.51 15.49
CA TRP A 507 9.50 12.69 15.35
C TRP A 507 10.26 11.52 15.95
N GLU A 508 11.12 10.88 15.15
CA GLU A 508 12.04 9.82 15.56
C GLU A 508 13.51 10.25 15.38
N PRO A 509 14.29 10.36 16.48
CA PRO A 509 15.71 10.69 16.39
C PRO A 509 16.54 9.51 15.86
N LEU A 510 17.32 9.72 14.81
CA LEU A 510 18.20 8.69 14.23
C LEU A 510 19.66 8.83 14.69
N GLY A 511 20.06 10.01 15.15
CA GLY A 511 21.36 10.25 15.79
C GLY A 511 22.16 11.32 15.07
N SER A 512 23.48 11.14 14.95
CA SER A 512 24.35 12.15 14.35
C SER A 512 25.40 11.52 13.44
N SER A 513 25.61 12.13 12.28
CA SER A 513 26.66 11.78 11.32
C SER A 513 27.75 12.86 11.26
N SER A 514 28.91 12.54 10.67
CA SER A 514 29.95 13.54 10.45
C SER A 514 29.50 14.63 9.48
N THR A 515 29.76 15.89 9.82
CA THR A 515 29.47 17.04 8.95
C THR A 515 30.35 17.09 7.68
N ALA A 516 31.38 16.23 7.59
CA ALA A 516 32.15 16.04 6.37
C ALA A 516 31.37 15.28 5.26
N TYR A 517 30.28 14.61 5.63
CA TYR A 517 29.41 13.89 4.72
C TYR A 517 28.11 14.66 4.48
N SER A 518 27.60 14.55 3.27
CA SER A 518 26.23 14.93 2.90
C SER A 518 25.37 13.68 2.75
N VAL A 519 24.09 13.78 3.10
CA VAL A 519 23.09 12.81 2.64
C VAL A 519 22.89 13.08 1.15
N VAL A 520 22.98 12.02 0.33
CA VAL A 520 22.90 12.10 -1.13
C VAL A 520 21.79 11.24 -1.73
N GLY A 521 21.04 10.54 -0.88
CA GLY A 521 19.84 9.79 -1.27
C GLY A 521 19.33 8.91 -0.13
N THR A 522 18.12 8.40 -0.32
CA THR A 522 17.43 7.46 0.56
C THR A 522 16.83 6.34 -0.28
N GLY A 523 16.72 5.15 0.28
CA GLY A 523 16.17 3.97 -0.39
C GLY A 523 16.61 2.68 0.30
N ASP A 524 15.90 1.57 0.10
CA ASP A 524 16.25 0.29 0.70
C ASP A 524 17.46 -0.34 -0.02
N PHE A 525 18.66 -0.17 0.54
CA PHE A 525 19.90 -0.68 -0.07
C PHE A 525 20.17 -2.15 0.30
N ASN A 526 19.32 -2.76 1.13
CA ASN A 526 19.60 -4.06 1.75
C ASN A 526 18.46 -5.10 1.59
N GLY A 527 17.30 -4.71 1.04
CA GLY A 527 16.15 -5.55 0.75
C GLY A 527 15.31 -5.92 1.98
N ASP A 528 15.39 -5.16 3.07
CA ASP A 528 14.59 -5.41 4.27
C ASP A 528 13.20 -4.78 4.25
N GLY A 529 12.94 -3.89 3.29
CA GLY A 529 11.71 -3.12 3.14
C GLY A 529 11.72 -1.79 3.89
N ILE A 530 12.87 -1.38 4.44
CA ILE A 530 13.05 -0.10 5.15
C ILE A 530 14.03 0.75 4.35
N SER A 531 13.68 2.02 4.16
CA SER A 531 14.55 2.98 3.50
C SER A 531 15.77 3.27 4.36
N ASP A 532 16.94 3.23 3.73
CA ASP A 532 18.23 3.53 4.34
C ASP A 532 18.72 4.93 3.96
N VAL A 533 19.79 5.41 4.62
CA VAL A 533 20.35 6.74 4.37
C VAL A 533 21.71 6.67 3.70
N LEU A 534 21.84 7.20 2.48
CA LEU A 534 23.10 7.22 1.75
C LEU A 534 23.90 8.49 2.03
N PHE A 535 25.15 8.31 2.47
CA PHE A 535 26.07 9.38 2.78
C PHE A 535 27.27 9.40 1.82
N ARG A 536 27.70 10.60 1.47
CA ARG A 536 28.90 10.81 0.65
C ARG A 536 29.75 11.99 1.12
N ASN A 537 31.04 11.77 1.18
CA ASN A 537 32.05 12.82 1.27
C ASN A 537 32.48 13.22 -0.14
N ASN A 538 31.93 14.33 -0.62
CA ASN A 538 32.23 14.82 -1.97
C ASN A 538 33.68 15.30 -2.15
N THR A 539 34.46 15.47 -1.07
CA THR A 539 35.88 15.85 -1.15
C THR A 539 36.77 14.63 -1.39
N THR A 540 36.50 13.51 -0.71
CA THR A 540 37.33 12.30 -0.82
C THR A 540 36.79 11.28 -1.81
N GLY A 541 35.48 11.32 -2.11
CA GLY A 541 34.78 10.27 -2.85
C GLY A 541 34.33 9.10 -1.97
N ASP A 542 34.59 9.15 -0.66
CA ASP A 542 34.12 8.14 0.28
C ASP A 542 32.60 8.20 0.39
N TRP A 543 31.97 7.04 0.46
CA TRP A 543 30.53 6.91 0.57
C TRP A 543 30.18 5.61 1.28
N GLY A 544 28.97 5.55 1.78
CA GLY A 544 28.43 4.45 2.57
C GLY A 544 27.00 4.79 2.95
N TYR A 545 26.26 3.81 3.43
CA TYR A 545 24.88 4.01 3.86
C TYR A 545 24.69 3.55 5.29
N GLU A 546 23.71 4.13 5.96
CA GLU A 546 23.23 3.70 7.26
C GLU A 546 21.98 2.87 7.07
N ALA A 547 22.09 1.57 7.38
CA ALA A 547 21.01 0.60 7.30
C ALA A 547 20.07 0.78 8.50
N LEU A 548 18.87 1.33 8.30
CA LEU A 548 17.93 1.62 9.38
C LEU A 548 17.24 0.34 9.85
N ASN A 549 16.53 0.42 10.99
CA ASN A 549 15.87 -0.73 11.61
C ASN A 549 14.37 -0.49 11.92
N GLY A 550 13.83 0.62 11.44
CA GLY A 550 12.44 1.03 11.64
C GLY A 550 12.05 1.49 13.06
N SER A 551 13.02 1.57 13.99
CA SER A 551 12.75 1.91 15.40
C SER A 551 13.85 2.77 16.04
N GLY A 552 14.51 3.60 15.21
CA GLY A 552 15.56 4.52 15.64
C GLY A 552 16.97 3.98 15.41
N GLY A 553 17.79 4.80 14.75
CA GLY A 553 19.19 4.53 14.41
C GLY A 553 19.40 3.51 13.28
N GLY A 554 20.66 3.23 12.96
CA GLY A 554 21.01 2.21 11.97
C GLY A 554 22.42 1.65 12.11
N THR A 555 22.77 0.73 11.22
CA THR A 555 24.11 0.14 11.11
C THR A 555 24.86 0.80 9.97
N TRP A 556 26.08 1.28 10.21
CA TRP A 556 26.89 1.90 9.16
C TRP A 556 27.58 0.88 8.26
N HIS A 557 27.37 0.99 6.95
CA HIS A 557 28.00 0.17 5.91
C HIS A 557 28.95 1.02 5.07
N VAL A 558 30.24 0.69 5.12
CA VAL A 558 31.28 1.33 4.29
C VAL A 558 31.29 0.71 2.91
N LEU A 559 31.29 1.54 1.86
CA LEU A 559 31.39 1.11 0.47
C LEU A 559 32.76 1.45 -0.12
N SER A 560 33.12 0.80 -1.23
CA SER A 560 34.39 1.03 -1.91
C SER A 560 34.46 2.44 -2.48
N THR A 561 35.57 3.14 -2.25
CA THR A 561 35.78 4.53 -2.71
C THR A 561 35.50 4.69 -4.21
N THR A 562 34.65 5.65 -4.57
CA THR A 562 34.42 6.06 -5.96
C THR A 562 35.29 7.27 -6.30
N SER A 563 35.53 7.53 -7.59
CA SER A 563 36.22 8.76 -8.00
C SER A 563 35.41 9.99 -7.58
N ALA A 564 36.08 10.99 -6.99
CA ALA A 564 35.47 12.28 -6.70
C ALA A 564 35.02 13.06 -7.97
N THR A 565 35.36 12.58 -9.17
CA THR A 565 34.87 13.16 -10.44
C THR A 565 33.41 12.83 -10.74
N TYR A 566 32.86 11.76 -10.14
CA TYR A 566 31.45 11.41 -10.26
C TYR A 566 30.64 12.06 -9.14
N SER A 567 29.46 12.58 -9.45
CA SER A 567 28.44 12.94 -8.46
C SER A 567 27.35 11.87 -8.40
N VAL A 568 26.77 11.63 -7.22
CA VAL A 568 25.49 10.91 -7.14
C VAL A 568 24.44 11.85 -7.72
N VAL A 569 23.69 11.38 -8.70
CA VAL A 569 22.59 12.15 -9.30
C VAL A 569 21.24 11.61 -8.90
N GLU A 570 21.15 10.33 -8.55
CA GLU A 570 19.88 9.68 -8.27
C GLU A 570 20.04 8.39 -7.46
N VAL A 571 18.98 8.03 -6.75
CA VAL A 571 18.75 6.72 -6.14
C VAL A 571 17.42 6.19 -6.68
N GLY A 572 17.37 4.91 -7.04
CA GLY A 572 16.23 4.22 -7.63
C GLY A 572 16.60 2.77 -7.93
N ASP A 573 15.64 1.89 -8.18
CA ASP A 573 15.92 0.51 -8.58
C ASP A 573 16.18 0.47 -10.09
N PHE A 574 17.46 0.49 -10.48
CA PHE A 574 17.85 0.58 -11.88
C PHE A 574 17.95 -0.80 -12.55
N ASN A 575 17.63 -1.88 -11.83
CA ASN A 575 17.75 -3.25 -12.33
C ASN A 575 16.51 -4.14 -12.11
N GLY A 576 15.50 -3.66 -11.40
CA GLY A 576 14.22 -4.31 -11.16
C GLY A 576 14.29 -5.44 -10.12
N ASP A 577 15.26 -5.41 -9.21
CA ASP A 577 15.39 -6.44 -8.16
C ASP A 577 14.70 -6.05 -6.84
N GLY A 578 14.06 -4.88 -6.79
CA GLY A 578 13.39 -4.34 -5.62
C GLY A 578 14.34 -3.72 -4.58
N VAL A 579 15.63 -3.57 -4.92
CA VAL A 579 16.64 -2.93 -4.06
C VAL A 579 17.04 -1.59 -4.68
N ALA A 580 17.18 -0.56 -3.85
CA ALA A 580 17.61 0.74 -4.31
C ALA A 580 19.07 0.69 -4.79
N ASP A 581 19.30 1.27 -5.98
CA ASP A 581 20.61 1.44 -6.60
C ASP A 581 21.03 2.91 -6.59
N VAL A 582 22.28 3.19 -6.96
CA VAL A 582 22.82 4.56 -6.98
C VAL A 582 23.35 4.92 -8.36
N LEU A 583 22.76 5.94 -8.98
CA LEU A 583 23.21 6.47 -10.26
C LEU A 583 24.28 7.55 -10.06
N PHE A 584 25.42 7.33 -10.70
CA PHE A 584 26.53 8.26 -10.72
C PHE A 584 26.71 8.88 -12.10
N ARG A 585 27.03 10.17 -12.11
CA ARG A 585 27.35 10.92 -13.32
C ARG A 585 28.69 11.63 -13.22
N GLU A 586 29.51 11.51 -14.25
CA GLU A 586 30.71 12.33 -14.43
C GLU A 586 30.35 13.60 -15.20
N ASN A 587 30.26 14.74 -14.50
CA ASN A 587 29.70 15.95 -15.09
C ASN A 587 30.51 16.53 -16.27
N SER A 588 31.83 16.29 -16.31
CA SER A 588 32.69 16.80 -17.39
C SER A 588 32.58 16.03 -18.70
N THR A 589 32.20 14.75 -18.65
CA THR A 589 32.14 13.86 -19.82
C THR A 589 30.70 13.50 -20.19
N GLY A 590 29.77 13.59 -19.24
CA GLY A 590 28.40 13.12 -19.39
C GLY A 590 28.24 11.61 -19.22
N ASN A 591 29.30 10.91 -18.77
CA ASN A 591 29.27 9.46 -18.55
C ASN A 591 28.44 9.09 -17.32
N PHE A 592 27.74 7.97 -17.41
CA PHE A 592 26.91 7.35 -16.40
C PHE A 592 27.44 5.98 -15.98
N GLY A 593 27.20 5.65 -14.72
CA GLY A 593 27.16 4.28 -14.26
C GLY A 593 26.33 4.16 -12.99
N ALA A 594 25.74 2.99 -12.80
CA ALA A 594 24.99 2.64 -11.61
C ALA A 594 25.86 1.75 -10.70
N ALA A 595 25.76 1.98 -9.40
CA ALA A 595 26.16 1.01 -8.39
C ALA A 595 24.90 0.21 -8.05
N LEU A 596 24.80 -1.01 -8.59
CA LEU A 596 23.68 -1.92 -8.41
C LEU A 596 23.82 -2.68 -7.10
N PHE A 597 22.97 -2.41 -6.13
CA PHE A 597 22.91 -3.12 -4.86
C PHE A 597 22.24 -4.48 -5.05
N GLY A 598 22.22 -5.25 -3.96
CA GLY A 598 21.39 -6.42 -3.82
C GLY A 598 21.21 -6.67 -2.33
N ASN A 599 20.44 -7.69 -1.96
CA ASN A 599 20.03 -7.94 -0.56
C ASN A 599 21.17 -8.15 0.47
N ASN A 600 22.43 -8.17 0.04
CA ASN A 600 23.59 -8.20 0.94
C ASN A 600 24.18 -6.82 1.24
N GLY A 601 23.63 -5.74 0.68
CA GLY A 601 24.09 -4.38 0.90
C GLY A 601 25.39 -4.00 0.18
N ILE A 602 25.87 -4.84 -0.76
CA ILE A 602 27.15 -4.63 -1.45
C ILE A 602 26.91 -4.43 -2.95
N PRO A 603 27.19 -3.23 -3.49
CA PRO A 603 26.91 -2.95 -4.87
C PRO A 603 27.95 -3.48 -5.84
N THR A 604 27.53 -3.70 -7.08
CA THR A 604 28.38 -3.94 -8.25
C THR A 604 28.28 -2.77 -9.22
N TRP A 605 29.37 -2.45 -9.91
CA TRP A 605 29.39 -1.31 -10.83
C TRP A 605 28.94 -1.71 -12.24
N GLN A 606 27.96 -0.98 -12.77
CA GLN A 606 27.46 -1.13 -14.14
C GLN A 606 27.63 0.19 -14.91
N PRO A 607 28.46 0.23 -15.97
CA PRO A 607 28.51 1.38 -16.87
C PRO A 607 27.21 1.49 -17.68
N LEU A 608 26.61 2.68 -17.74
CA LEU A 608 25.38 2.94 -18.52
C LEU A 608 25.65 3.74 -19.81
N GLY A 609 26.91 4.13 -20.06
CA GLY A 609 27.29 4.91 -21.25
C GLY A 609 27.34 6.40 -20.96
N GLY A 610 26.91 7.26 -21.89
CA GLY A 610 26.94 8.72 -21.71
C GLY A 610 25.78 9.40 -22.42
N SER A 611 25.25 10.48 -21.82
CA SER A 611 24.22 11.30 -22.46
C SER A 611 24.82 12.54 -23.13
N SER A 612 24.05 13.15 -24.03
CA SER A 612 24.44 14.44 -24.62
C SER A 612 24.63 15.50 -23.53
N ALA A 613 25.74 16.26 -23.61
CA ALA A 613 26.02 17.36 -22.69
C ALA A 613 24.99 18.51 -22.74
N ALA A 614 24.08 18.51 -23.72
CA ALA A 614 22.95 19.46 -23.77
C ALA A 614 21.88 19.18 -22.70
N TYR A 615 21.84 17.96 -22.17
CA TYR A 615 20.89 17.51 -21.16
C TYR A 615 21.56 17.39 -19.79
N SER A 616 20.86 17.86 -18.75
CA SER A 616 21.18 17.55 -17.36
C SER A 616 20.17 16.56 -16.81
N VAL A 617 20.63 15.59 -16.02
CA VAL A 617 19.75 14.79 -15.16
C VAL A 617 19.11 15.74 -14.17
N VAL A 618 17.81 15.57 -13.98
CA VAL A 618 17.07 16.28 -12.97
C VAL A 618 17.15 15.40 -11.73
N GLY A 619 18.04 15.75 -10.80
CA GLY A 619 18.33 14.96 -9.61
C GLY A 619 18.73 15.85 -8.43
N GLY A 620 18.52 15.36 -7.20
CA GLY A 620 18.79 16.09 -5.94
C GLY A 620 17.71 15.84 -4.87
N THR A 621 17.79 16.51 -3.71
CA THR A 621 16.85 16.36 -2.57
C THR A 621 15.40 16.77 -2.85
N ASN A 622 15.11 17.37 -4.01
CA ASN A 622 13.75 17.66 -4.48
C ASN A 622 13.27 16.60 -5.50
N TRP A 623 14.04 15.52 -5.63
CA TRP A 623 13.94 14.44 -6.61
C TRP A 623 14.27 13.09 -5.94
N THR A 624 14.00 13.02 -4.64
CA THR A 624 14.14 11.85 -3.75
C THR A 624 12.80 11.50 -3.19
#